data_AF-M0L4F3-F1
#
_entry.id   AF-M0L4F3-F1
#
_cell.length_a   1.000
_cell.length_b   1.000
_cell.length_c   1.000
_cell.angle_alpha   90.00
_cell.angle_beta   90.00
_cell.angle_gamma   90.00
#
_symmetry.space_group_name_H-M   'P 1'
#
loop_
_entity.id
_entity.type
_entity.pdbx_description
1 polymer ?
#
loop_
_entity_poly.entity_id
_entity_poly.type
_entity_poly.pdbx_seq_one_letter_code
_entity_poly.pdbx_strand_id
1 'polypeptide(L)'
;MARRVSEAALTDAVLRDLRRLFLSARGRFFTRPKPPEPAIVVDLTVDEVERLLGEEHFAPNWDLSFAYFGEVCNLRRVEYVADHPLGYRWWQVHVRGYHHPDGIELTAHFETNPSESPDAHVDRVGIDVPRGLKSLRDVLEAHNVPYESIDPTGSPSSSEDERPASSESAVR
;
A
#
# COMPACT_ATOMS: atom_id res chain seq x y z
N MET A 1 14.47 32.28 28.59
CA MET A 1 15.60 31.93 27.71
C MET A 1 15.08 31.64 26.32
N ALA A 2 15.37 32.49 25.33
CA ALA A 2 14.94 32.26 23.94
C ALA A 2 15.84 31.18 23.32
N ARG A 3 15.22 30.07 22.90
CA ARG A 3 15.90 28.96 22.21
C ARG A 3 16.39 29.49 20.87
N ARG A 4 17.70 29.70 20.70
CA ARG A 4 18.28 30.05 19.40
C ARG A 4 18.01 28.87 18.46
N VAL A 5 17.13 29.08 17.49
CA VAL A 5 16.98 28.18 16.35
C VAL A 5 18.29 28.29 15.57
N SER A 6 19.02 27.18 15.42
CA SER A 6 20.25 27.17 14.63
C SER A 6 19.91 27.39 13.17
N GLU A 7 20.79 28.05 12.40
CA GLU A 7 20.62 28.22 10.95
C GLU A 7 20.40 26.86 10.25
N ALA A 8 21.07 25.81 10.72
CA ALA A 8 20.87 24.44 10.23
C ALA A 8 19.41 23.95 10.35
N ALA A 9 18.73 24.25 11.46
CA ALA A 9 17.33 23.87 11.65
C ALA A 9 16.38 24.66 10.72
N LEU A 10 16.76 25.89 10.37
CA LEU A 10 16.04 26.73 9.42
C LEU A 10 16.22 26.22 7.98
N THR A 11 17.45 25.85 7.61
CA THR A 11 17.74 25.23 6.31
C THR A 11 17.02 23.90 6.15
N ASP A 12 17.01 23.04 7.17
CA ASP A 12 16.28 21.75 7.14
C ASP A 12 14.77 21.94 6.98
N ALA A 13 14.18 22.92 7.67
CA ALA A 13 12.77 23.23 7.54
C ALA A 13 12.42 23.71 6.13
N VAL A 14 13.22 24.65 5.60
CA VAL A 14 13.02 25.17 4.23
C VAL A 14 13.20 24.07 3.19
N LEU A 15 14.21 23.22 3.31
CA LEU A 15 14.41 22.09 2.40
C LEU A 15 13.27 21.08 2.48
N ARG A 16 12.74 20.81 3.67
CA ARG A 16 11.57 19.96 3.86
C ARG A 16 10.34 20.53 3.18
N ASP A 17 10.10 21.84 3.30
CA ASP A 17 8.94 22.50 2.70
C ASP A 17 9.09 22.61 1.17
N LEU A 18 10.29 22.88 0.66
CA LEU A 18 10.58 22.83 -0.78
C LEU A 18 10.39 21.44 -1.36
N ARG A 19 10.85 20.40 -0.65
CA ARG A 19 10.62 19.00 -1.03
C ARG A 19 9.13 18.69 -1.06
N ARG A 20 8.38 19.07 -0.03
CA ARG A 20 6.91 18.93 0.01
C ARG A 20 6.24 19.64 -1.16
N LEU A 21 6.62 20.89 -1.45
CA LEU A 21 6.07 21.66 -2.57
C LEU A 21 6.36 20.98 -3.91
N PHE A 22 7.59 20.51 -4.13
CA PHE A 22 7.98 19.79 -5.34
C PHE A 22 7.18 18.49 -5.50
N LEU A 23 7.09 17.68 -4.44
CA LEU A 23 6.32 16.43 -4.46
C LEU A 23 4.83 16.69 -4.70
N SER A 24 4.26 17.71 -4.07
CA SER A 24 2.87 18.13 -4.30
C SER A 24 2.63 18.59 -5.74
N ALA A 25 3.56 19.37 -6.32
CA ALA A 25 3.47 19.79 -7.72
C ALA A 25 3.58 18.58 -8.67
N ARG A 26 4.52 17.67 -8.41
CA ARG A 26 4.67 16.42 -9.17
C ARG A 26 3.40 15.58 -9.09
N GLY A 27 2.86 15.37 -7.90
CA GLY A 27 1.61 14.65 -7.64
C GLY A 27 0.35 15.34 -8.15
N ARG A 28 0.44 16.55 -8.72
CA ARG A 28 -0.69 17.23 -9.36
C ARG A 28 -0.58 17.30 -10.87
N PHE A 29 0.62 17.51 -11.40
CA PHE A 29 0.86 17.71 -12.83
C PHE A 29 1.43 16.49 -13.55
N PHE A 30 2.04 15.56 -12.82
CA PHE A 30 2.70 14.37 -13.36
C PHE A 30 2.09 13.10 -12.78
N THR A 31 0.77 13.04 -12.76
CA THR A 31 0.00 11.89 -12.29
C THR A 31 -0.48 10.99 -13.41
N ARG A 32 -0.60 9.71 -13.11
CA ARG A 32 -1.33 8.75 -13.94
C ARG A 32 -2.76 8.55 -13.40
N PRO A 33 -3.73 8.16 -14.24
CA PRO A 33 -5.03 7.73 -13.75
C PRO A 33 -4.84 6.48 -12.87
N LYS A 34 -5.63 6.39 -11.79
CA LYS A 34 -5.63 5.23 -10.91
C LYS A 34 -5.87 3.95 -11.73
N PRO A 35 -5.05 2.89 -11.54
CA PRO A 35 -5.25 1.64 -12.25
C PRO A 35 -6.52 0.93 -11.74
N PRO A 36 -7.26 0.21 -12.60
CA PRO A 36 -8.44 -0.58 -12.21
C PRO A 36 -7.99 -1.88 -11.56
N GLU A 37 -7.46 -1.79 -10.34
CA GLU A 37 -7.00 -2.93 -9.55
C GLU A 37 -8.02 -3.25 -8.45
N PRO A 38 -8.17 -4.51 -8.03
CA PRO A 38 -8.99 -4.85 -6.88
C PRO A 38 -8.47 -4.14 -5.64
N ALA A 39 -9.39 -3.72 -4.79
CA ALA A 39 -9.10 -2.90 -3.63
C ALA A 39 -9.82 -3.38 -2.38
N ILE A 40 -9.44 -2.82 -1.25
CA ILE A 40 -10.06 -3.05 0.05
C ILE A 40 -10.41 -1.70 0.66
N VAL A 41 -11.66 -1.50 1.07
CA VAL A 41 -12.08 -0.28 1.78
C VAL A 41 -12.06 -0.54 3.28
N VAL A 42 -11.47 0.38 4.01
CA VAL A 42 -11.44 0.41 5.48
C VAL A 42 -12.01 1.73 5.98
N ASP A 43 -12.83 1.66 7.03
CA ASP A 43 -13.32 2.84 7.76
C ASP A 43 -12.24 3.34 8.73
N LEU A 44 -11.14 3.84 8.16
CA LEU A 44 -10.01 4.43 8.88
C LEU A 44 -9.60 5.74 8.20
N THR A 45 -8.99 6.64 8.95
CA THR A 45 -8.33 7.82 8.41
C THR A 45 -6.95 7.46 7.80
N VAL A 46 -6.39 8.37 6.98
CA VAL A 46 -5.04 8.19 6.41
C VAL A 46 -3.99 7.97 7.51
N ASP A 47 -4.01 8.79 8.56
CA ASP A 47 -3.05 8.71 9.68
C ASP A 47 -3.19 7.37 10.44
N GLU A 48 -4.41 6.85 10.57
CA GLU A 48 -4.65 5.54 11.20
C GLU A 48 -4.14 4.38 10.34
N VAL A 49 -4.34 4.45 9.02
CA VAL A 49 -3.78 3.48 8.08
C VAL A 49 -2.24 3.52 8.11
N GLU A 50 -1.64 4.71 8.05
CA GLU A 50 -0.19 4.88 8.11
C GLU A 50 0.39 4.32 9.41
N ARG A 51 -0.27 4.60 10.55
CA ARG A 51 0.15 4.05 11.84
C ARG A 51 0.02 2.52 11.87
N LEU A 52 -1.14 1.98 11.49
CA LEU A 52 -1.43 0.56 11.49
C LEU A 52 -0.41 -0.22 10.64
N LEU A 53 -0.21 0.20 9.40
CA LEU A 53 0.74 -0.44 8.50
C LEU A 53 2.19 -0.18 8.94
N GLY A 54 2.47 0.99 9.53
CA GLY A 54 3.78 1.32 10.11
C GLY A 54 4.20 0.36 11.24
N GLU A 55 3.25 -0.02 12.10
CA GLU A 55 3.47 -1.03 13.16
C GLU A 55 3.83 -2.40 12.57
N GLU A 56 3.39 -2.69 11.35
CA GLU A 56 3.70 -3.90 10.57
C GLU A 56 4.89 -3.74 9.61
N HIS A 57 5.78 -2.78 9.89
CA HIS A 57 7.01 -2.47 9.15
C HIS A 57 6.81 -1.96 7.72
N PHE A 58 5.61 -1.46 7.39
CA PHE A 58 5.46 -0.68 6.18
C PHE A 58 6.05 0.71 6.39
N ALA A 59 6.88 1.15 5.46
CA ALA A 59 7.47 2.48 5.44
C ALA A 59 6.94 3.27 4.24
N PRO A 60 6.92 4.61 4.31
CA PRO A 60 6.70 5.45 3.13
C PRO A 60 7.57 4.99 1.97
N ASN A 61 6.95 4.85 0.80
CA ASN A 61 7.64 4.43 -0.40
C ASN A 61 8.58 5.52 -0.91
N TRP A 62 9.37 5.17 -1.92
CA TRP A 62 10.39 6.05 -2.48
C TRP A 62 9.77 7.33 -3.03
N ASP A 63 10.32 8.49 -2.65
CA ASP A 63 9.85 9.82 -3.07
C ASP A 63 9.63 10.04 -4.57
N LEU A 64 10.32 9.25 -5.41
CA LEU A 64 10.23 9.33 -6.86
C LEU A 64 9.31 8.26 -7.45
N SER A 65 8.57 7.51 -6.63
CA SER A 65 7.53 6.59 -7.11
C SER A 65 6.55 7.31 -8.04
N PHE A 66 5.88 6.55 -8.89
CA PHE A 66 4.75 7.08 -9.65
C PHE A 66 3.68 7.55 -8.67
N ALA A 67 3.26 8.80 -8.83
CA ALA A 67 2.09 9.35 -8.16
C ALA A 67 0.86 9.11 -9.04
N TYR A 68 -0.18 8.50 -8.47
CA TYR A 68 -1.48 8.43 -9.12
C TYR A 68 -2.37 9.57 -8.65
N PHE A 69 -3.31 10.00 -9.50
CA PHE A 69 -4.24 11.06 -9.16
C PHE A 69 -5.09 10.64 -7.95
N GLY A 70 -5.15 11.51 -6.93
CA GLY A 70 -5.96 11.26 -5.71
C GLY A 70 -5.35 10.25 -4.73
N GLU A 71 -4.10 9.84 -4.92
CA GLU A 71 -3.37 8.99 -3.98
C GLU A 71 -3.04 9.77 -2.70
N VAL A 72 -3.36 9.18 -1.55
CA VAL A 72 -3.20 9.80 -0.21
C VAL A 72 -2.29 9.00 0.70
N CYS A 73 -1.96 7.76 0.34
CA CYS A 73 -1.08 6.89 1.08
C CYS A 73 -0.24 6.06 0.09
N ASN A 74 1.06 5.93 0.35
CA ASN A 74 1.98 5.15 -0.47
C ASN A 74 3.03 4.50 0.43
N LEU A 75 2.79 3.24 0.79
CA LEU A 75 3.59 2.52 1.77
C LEU A 75 4.13 1.23 1.16
N ARG A 76 5.26 0.75 1.68
CA ARG A 76 5.87 -0.49 1.25
C ARG A 76 6.52 -1.25 2.40
N ARG A 77 6.57 -2.58 2.28
CA ARG A 77 7.36 -3.45 3.14
C ARG A 77 8.27 -4.30 2.27
N VAL A 78 9.59 -4.15 2.45
CA VAL A 78 10.61 -4.86 1.66
C VAL A 78 10.82 -6.26 2.22
N GLU A 79 10.92 -7.25 1.34
CA GLU A 79 11.09 -8.67 1.66
C GLU A 79 12.25 -9.26 0.86
N TYR A 80 13.04 -10.13 1.51
CA TYR A 80 14.04 -10.96 0.83
C TYR A 80 13.45 -12.32 0.51
N VAL A 81 13.42 -12.70 -0.77
CA VAL A 81 12.93 -13.99 -1.25
C VAL A 81 14.09 -14.73 -1.93
N ALA A 82 14.63 -15.73 -1.25
CA ALA A 82 15.82 -16.44 -1.72
C ALA A 82 15.60 -17.17 -3.07
N ASP A 83 14.44 -17.81 -3.21
CA ASP A 83 14.16 -18.77 -4.29
C ASP A 83 12.95 -18.34 -5.14
N HIS A 84 12.85 -17.03 -5.47
CA HIS A 84 11.79 -16.58 -6.38
C HIS A 84 12.03 -17.13 -7.80
N PRO A 85 11.02 -17.68 -8.51
CA PRO A 85 11.19 -18.25 -9.86
C PRO A 85 11.79 -17.31 -10.91
N LEU A 86 11.67 -16.01 -10.69
CA LEU A 86 12.19 -14.96 -11.58
C LEU A 86 13.63 -14.54 -11.26
N GLY A 87 14.27 -15.13 -10.24
CA GLY A 87 15.68 -14.89 -9.90
C GLY A 87 15.98 -13.59 -9.13
N TYR A 88 15.00 -12.68 -8.99
CA TYR A 88 15.14 -11.50 -8.13
C TYR A 88 15.01 -11.87 -6.65
N ARG A 89 15.80 -11.20 -5.81
CA ARG A 89 15.87 -11.51 -4.38
C ARG A 89 15.17 -10.49 -3.50
N TRP A 90 15.14 -9.23 -3.91
CA TRP A 90 14.51 -8.16 -3.15
C TRP A 90 13.19 -7.78 -3.77
N TRP A 91 12.14 -7.95 -2.97
CA TRP A 91 10.76 -7.70 -3.34
C TRP A 91 10.12 -6.75 -2.34
N GLN A 92 8.90 -6.32 -2.60
CA GLN A 92 8.12 -5.55 -1.66
C GLN A 92 6.63 -5.85 -1.80
N VAL A 93 5.91 -5.81 -0.68
CA VAL A 93 4.47 -5.54 -0.69
C VAL A 93 4.30 -4.03 -0.73
N HIS A 94 3.64 -3.54 -1.76
CA HIS A 94 3.37 -2.11 -1.97
C HIS A 94 1.88 -1.88 -1.78
N VAL A 95 1.54 -0.93 -0.90
CA VAL A 95 0.17 -0.50 -0.62
C VAL A 95 -0.01 0.93 -1.09
N ARG A 96 -1.08 1.18 -1.83
CA ARG A 96 -1.51 2.54 -2.23
C ARG A 96 -2.90 2.80 -1.68
N GLY A 97 -3.12 4.02 -1.18
CA GLY A 97 -4.40 4.44 -0.64
C GLY A 97 -5.02 5.62 -1.40
N TYR A 98 -6.34 5.60 -1.52
CA TYR A 98 -7.16 6.61 -2.16
C TYR A 98 -8.34 7.00 -1.26
N HIS A 99 -8.82 8.23 -1.36
CA HIS A 99 -10.04 8.63 -0.66
C HIS A 99 -11.26 7.84 -1.16
N HIS A 100 -12.09 7.35 -0.23
CA HIS A 100 -13.37 6.70 -0.49
C HIS A 100 -14.47 7.32 0.40
N PRO A 101 -15.75 7.37 -0.01
CA PRO A 101 -16.83 7.89 0.84
C PRO A 101 -16.92 7.22 2.22
N ASP A 102 -16.63 5.92 2.27
CA ASP A 102 -16.69 5.09 3.48
C ASP A 102 -15.33 4.91 4.17
N GLY A 103 -14.34 5.77 3.86
CA GLY A 103 -13.02 5.75 4.49
C GLY A 103 -11.87 5.82 3.48
N ILE A 104 -10.98 4.82 3.52
CA ILE A 104 -9.82 4.73 2.62
C ILE A 104 -9.88 3.46 1.80
N GLU A 105 -9.73 3.60 0.48
CA GLU A 105 -9.59 2.49 -0.44
C GLU A 105 -8.10 2.16 -0.63
N LEU A 106 -7.73 0.93 -0.31
CA LEU A 106 -6.36 0.41 -0.33
C LEU A 106 -6.21 -0.63 -1.45
N THR A 107 -5.26 -0.41 -2.36
CA THR A 107 -4.77 -1.45 -3.27
C THR A 107 -3.43 -1.97 -2.78
N ALA A 108 -3.15 -3.24 -3.03
CA ALA A 108 -1.87 -3.83 -2.67
C ALA A 108 -1.38 -4.84 -3.69
N HIS A 109 -0.08 -4.84 -3.95
CA HIS A 109 0.56 -5.81 -4.85
C HIS A 109 1.98 -6.13 -4.39
N PHE A 110 2.40 -7.35 -4.69
CA PHE A 110 3.77 -7.79 -4.48
C PHE A 110 4.57 -7.58 -5.77
N GLU A 111 5.75 -6.96 -5.69
CA GLU A 111 6.56 -6.60 -6.85
C GLU A 111 8.05 -6.55 -6.52
N THR A 112 8.89 -6.45 -7.55
CA THR A 112 10.32 -6.25 -7.39
C THR A 112 10.62 -4.92 -6.68
N ASN A 113 11.59 -4.93 -5.77
CA ASN A 113 11.99 -3.73 -5.04
C ASN A 113 12.69 -2.74 -6.00
N PRO A 114 12.18 -1.51 -6.17
CA PRO A 114 12.74 -0.53 -7.11
C PRO A 114 14.16 -0.11 -6.76
N SER A 115 14.57 -0.18 -5.49
CA SER A 115 15.93 0.19 -5.08
C SER A 115 17.00 -0.78 -5.58
N GLU A 116 16.63 -2.05 -5.77
CA GLU A 116 17.56 -3.13 -6.14
C GLU A 116 17.37 -3.58 -7.59
N SER A 117 16.17 -3.43 -8.15
CA SER A 117 15.83 -3.86 -9.52
C SER A 117 14.92 -2.84 -10.20
N PRO A 118 15.41 -1.61 -10.45
CA PRO A 118 14.60 -0.49 -10.94
C PRO A 118 13.96 -0.77 -12.31
N ASP A 119 14.71 -1.34 -13.24
CA ASP A 119 14.20 -1.64 -14.59
C ASP A 119 13.06 -2.68 -14.52
N ALA A 120 13.28 -3.78 -13.81
CA ALA A 120 12.27 -4.82 -13.61
C ALA A 120 11.01 -4.30 -12.90
N HIS A 121 11.17 -3.36 -11.97
CA HIS A 121 10.06 -2.71 -11.28
C HIS A 121 9.24 -1.82 -12.23
N VAL A 122 9.92 -0.99 -13.03
CA VAL A 122 9.27 -0.12 -14.03
C VAL A 122 8.52 -0.95 -15.08
N ASP A 123 9.10 -2.07 -15.49
CA ASP A 123 8.50 -3.03 -16.44
C ASP A 123 7.43 -3.93 -15.81
N ARG A 124 7.14 -3.75 -14.51
CA ARG A 124 6.15 -4.52 -13.73
C ARG A 124 6.38 -6.04 -13.77
N VAL A 125 7.65 -6.45 -13.83
CA VAL A 125 8.03 -7.87 -13.91
C VAL A 125 7.63 -8.58 -12.61
N GLY A 126 6.79 -9.61 -12.73
CA GLY A 126 6.41 -10.45 -11.60
C GLY A 126 5.44 -9.79 -10.62
N ILE A 127 4.68 -8.79 -11.05
CA ILE A 127 3.64 -8.20 -10.20
C ILE A 127 2.59 -9.24 -9.82
N ASP A 128 2.32 -9.36 -8.52
CA ASP A 128 1.38 -10.33 -7.95
C ASP A 128 0.40 -9.58 -7.02
N VAL A 129 -0.73 -9.20 -7.59
CA VAL A 129 -1.82 -8.50 -6.89
C VAL A 129 -2.48 -9.40 -5.83
N PRO A 130 -2.85 -10.67 -6.13
CA PRO A 130 -3.41 -11.57 -5.11
C PRO A 130 -2.53 -11.71 -3.86
N ARG A 131 -1.22 -11.87 -4.01
CA ARG A 131 -0.29 -11.97 -2.88
C ARG A 131 -0.21 -10.66 -2.08
N GLY A 132 -0.18 -9.52 -2.77
CA GLY A 132 -0.17 -8.21 -2.11
C GLY A 132 -1.44 -7.97 -1.30
N LEU A 133 -2.62 -8.20 -1.90
CA LEU A 133 -3.91 -8.09 -1.22
C LEU A 133 -4.03 -9.07 -0.06
N LYS A 134 -3.57 -10.31 -0.21
CA LYS A 134 -3.53 -11.26 0.90
C LYS A 134 -2.69 -10.70 2.06
N SER A 135 -1.51 -10.16 1.77
CA SER A 135 -0.62 -9.58 2.80
C SER A 135 -1.28 -8.40 3.52
N LEU A 136 -2.04 -7.58 2.80
CA LEU A 136 -2.82 -6.50 3.40
C LEU A 136 -3.96 -7.04 4.27
N ARG A 137 -4.73 -8.02 3.80
CA ARG A 137 -5.79 -8.67 4.58
C ARG A 137 -5.26 -9.30 5.86
N ASP A 138 -4.16 -10.05 5.76
CA ASP A 138 -3.52 -10.68 6.92
C ASP A 138 -3.20 -9.65 8.02
N VAL A 139 -2.75 -8.44 7.63
CA VAL A 139 -2.52 -7.32 8.57
C VAL A 139 -3.83 -6.79 9.15
N LEU A 140 -4.84 -6.52 8.32
CA LEU A 140 -6.13 -6.00 8.79
C LEU A 140 -6.81 -6.98 9.76
N GLU A 141 -6.80 -8.26 9.44
CA GLU A 141 -7.35 -9.34 10.28
C GLU A 141 -6.59 -9.46 11.60
N ALA A 142 -5.25 -9.41 11.58
CA ALA A 142 -4.44 -9.47 12.80
C ALA A 142 -4.75 -8.34 13.79
N HIS A 143 -5.18 -7.19 13.27
CA HIS A 143 -5.56 -6.01 14.06
C HIS A 143 -7.07 -5.85 14.25
N ASN A 144 -7.88 -6.82 13.82
CA ASN A 144 -9.34 -6.81 13.89
C ASN A 144 -9.98 -5.58 13.21
N VAL A 145 -9.40 -5.12 12.10
CA VAL A 145 -9.93 -4.02 11.29
C VAL A 145 -10.92 -4.58 10.27
N PRO A 146 -12.21 -4.20 10.34
CA PRO A 146 -13.19 -4.63 9.34
C PRO A 146 -12.89 -3.97 7.99
N TYR A 147 -13.19 -4.70 6.91
CA TYR A 147 -12.95 -4.21 5.57
C TYR A 147 -13.93 -4.79 4.55
N GLU A 148 -14.10 -4.08 3.43
CA GLU A 148 -14.89 -4.53 2.28
C GLU A 148 -13.97 -4.71 1.07
N SER A 149 -14.08 -5.84 0.35
CA SER A 149 -13.33 -6.05 -0.90
C SER A 149 -14.11 -5.48 -2.09
N ILE A 150 -13.42 -4.73 -2.95
CA ILE A 150 -13.96 -4.17 -4.19
C ILE A 150 -13.26 -4.82 -5.37
N ASP A 151 -14.04 -5.36 -6.30
CA ASP A 151 -13.51 -5.89 -7.56
C ASP A 151 -13.18 -4.74 -8.54
N PRO A 152 -12.34 -4.97 -9.56
CA PRO A 152 -11.94 -3.93 -10.53
C PRO A 152 -13.08 -3.19 -11.24
N THR A 153 -14.31 -3.74 -11.21
CA THR A 153 -15.53 -3.15 -11.75
C THR A 153 -16.24 -2.20 -10.77
N GLY A 154 -15.71 -2.00 -9.55
CA GLY A 154 -16.29 -1.16 -8.51
C GLY A 154 -17.49 -1.80 -7.79
N SER A 155 -17.70 -3.11 -7.96
CA SER A 155 -18.76 -3.85 -7.28
C SER A 155 -18.20 -4.53 -6.01
N PRO A 156 -19.00 -4.65 -4.94
CA PRO A 156 -18.64 -5.45 -3.78
C PRO A 156 -18.29 -6.87 -4.20
N SER A 157 -17.09 -7.31 -3.85
CA SER A 157 -16.64 -8.68 -4.07
C SER A 157 -17.32 -9.57 -3.02
N SER A 158 -18.37 -10.29 -3.42
CA SER A 158 -19.07 -11.23 -2.56
C SER A 158 -18.15 -12.41 -2.23
N SER A 159 -17.48 -12.34 -1.08
CA SER A 159 -16.74 -13.47 -0.52
C SER A 159 -17.75 -14.44 0.11
N GLU A 160 -18.24 -15.39 -0.69
CA GLU A 160 -18.87 -16.60 -0.13
C GLU A 160 -17.77 -17.47 0.48
N ASP A 161 -17.65 -17.32 1.78
CA ASP A 161 -16.99 -18.18 2.75
C ASP A 161 -17.40 -19.66 2.50
N GLU A 162 -16.54 -20.45 1.85
CA GLU A 162 -16.67 -21.91 1.75
C GLU A 162 -16.58 -22.51 3.16
N ARG A 163 -17.71 -22.54 3.87
CA ARG A 163 -17.87 -23.38 5.05
C ARG A 163 -17.72 -24.84 4.61
N PRO A 164 -16.83 -25.65 5.21
CA PRO A 164 -16.86 -27.08 4.99
C PRO A 164 -18.20 -27.61 5.50
N ALA A 165 -18.94 -28.28 4.62
CA ALA A 165 -20.18 -28.95 4.96
C ALA A 165 -19.90 -30.00 6.05
N SER A 166 -20.18 -29.65 7.30
CA SER A 166 -20.35 -30.58 8.39
C SER A 166 -21.59 -31.44 8.13
N SER A 167 -21.40 -32.72 7.83
CA SER A 167 -22.44 -33.74 7.95
C SER A 167 -21.96 -34.84 8.90
N GLU A 168 -22.22 -34.62 10.19
CA GLU A 168 -22.34 -35.71 11.14
C GLU A 168 -23.68 -36.44 10.93
N SER A 169 -23.55 -37.74 10.67
CA SER A 169 -24.31 -38.85 11.28
C SER A 169 -25.84 -38.88 11.20
N ALA A 170 -26.35 -39.91 10.51
CA ALA A 170 -27.57 -40.59 10.93
C ALA A 170 -27.42 -42.12 10.77
N VAL A 171 -27.31 -42.75 11.93
CA VAL A 171 -27.51 -44.17 12.22
C VAL A 171 -28.82 -44.68 11.63
N ARG A 172 -28.75 -45.79 10.87
CA ARG A 172 -29.54 -47.02 11.06
C ARG A 172 -29.06 -48.15 10.15
#